data_AF-A0A1I7WIA9-F1
#
_entry.id   AF-A0A1I7WIA9-F1
#
_cell.length_a   1.000
_cell.length_b   1.000
_cell.length_c   1.000
_cell.angle_alpha   90.00
_cell.angle_beta   90.00
_cell.angle_gamma   90.00
#
_symmetry.space_group_name_H-M   'P 1'
#
loop_
_entity.id
_entity.type
_entity.pdbx_description
1 polymer ?
#
loop_
_entity_poly.entity_id
_entity_poly.type
_entity_poly.pdbx_seq_one_letter_code
_entity_poly.pdbx_strand_id
1 'polypeptide(L)' 'MTSTTIFDEHNDLLFLSYQINTPISFLLNTLAIYLILFKSPCEMKTYRWHLLNYQVFKIKLLFFEIYVLSIKLKT' A
#
# COMPACT_ATOMS: atom_id res chain seq x y z
N MET A 1 12.61 26.85 20.93
CA MET A 1 11.17 26.96 20.62
C MET A 1 10.88 26.79 19.13
N THR A 2 11.76 27.21 18.22
CA THR A 2 11.62 26.99 16.76
C THR A 2 11.87 25.55 16.29
N SER A 3 12.69 24.78 17.00
CA SER A 3 13.01 23.39 16.65
C SER A 3 11.87 22.40 16.94
N THR A 4 11.08 22.66 17.99
CA THR A 4 9.93 21.82 18.36
C THR A 4 8.75 22.00 17.41
N THR A 5 8.46 23.24 16.98
CA THR A 5 7.38 23.53 16.03
C THR A 5 7.60 22.92 14.65
N ILE A 6 8.84 22.89 14.16
CA ILE A 6 9.20 22.26 12.87
C ILE A 6 9.07 20.73 12.95
N PHE A 7 9.42 20.14 14.10
CA PHE A 7 9.31 18.70 14.32
C PHE A 7 7.84 18.23 14.36
N ASP A 8 6.98 18.99 15.03
CA ASP A 8 5.55 18.69 15.10
C ASP A 8 4.87 18.83 13.72
N GLU A 9 5.18 19.90 12.96
CA GLU A 9 4.66 20.11 11.60
C GLU A 9 5.11 19.00 10.61
N HIS A 10 6.34 18.51 10.76
CA HIS A 10 6.87 17.42 9.93
C HIS A 10 6.15 16.09 10.20
N ASN A 11 5.84 15.80 11.47
CA ASN A 11 5.09 14.61 11.84
C ASN A 11 3.63 14.67 11.36
N ASP A 12 2.99 15.84 11.42
CA ASP A 12 1.64 16.04 10.87
C ASP A 12 1.61 15.85 9.36
N LEU A 13 2.60 16.37 8.63
CA LEU A 13 2.73 16.15 7.19
C LEU A 13 2.96 14.67 6.85
N LEU A 14 3.82 13.98 7.59
CA LEU A 14 4.03 12.54 7.41
C LEU A 14 2.75 11.74 7.67
N PHE A 15 2.02 12.08 8.73
CA PHE A 15 0.76 11.45 9.07
C PHE A 15 -0.31 11.66 7.98
N LEU A 16 -0.49 12.89 7.51
CA LEU A 16 -1.41 13.21 6.41
C LEU A 16 -1.01 12.48 5.13
N SER A 17 0.28 12.45 4.80
CA SER A 17 0.78 11.73 3.63
C SER A 17 0.47 10.24 3.71
N TYR A 18 0.54 9.65 4.91
CA TYR A 18 0.23 8.25 5.13
C TYR A 18 -1.28 7.98 4.99
N GLN A 19 -2.12 8.86 5.56
CA GLN A 19 -3.58 8.75 5.45
C GLN A 19 -4.05 8.86 3.99
N ILE A 20 -3.39 9.67 3.17
CA ILE A 20 -3.70 9.83 1.73
C ILE A 20 -3.12 8.67 0.90
N ASN A 21 -1.89 8.24 1.17
CA ASN A 21 -1.23 7.19 0.38
C ASN A 21 -1.83 5.81 0.63
N THR A 22 -2.38 5.55 1.82
CA THR A 22 -3.02 4.27 2.17
C THR A 22 -4.17 3.90 1.22
N PRO A 23 -5.22 4.73 1.04
CA PRO A 23 -6.32 4.42 0.12
C PRO A 23 -5.86 4.40 -1.35
N ILE A 24 -4.93 5.29 -1.74
CA ILE A 24 -4.38 5.31 -3.11
C ILE A 24 -3.64 4.01 -3.42
N SER A 25 -2.81 3.54 -2.49
CA SER A 25 -2.09 2.28 -2.61
C SER A 25 -3.05 1.10 -2.70
N PHE A 26 -4.11 1.08 -1.89
CA PHE A 26 -5.16 0.07 -1.98
C PHE A 26 -5.81 0.04 -3.37
N LEU A 27 -6.23 1.20 -3.90
CA LEU A 27 -6.81 1.32 -5.23
C LEU A 27 -5.88 0.81 -6.34
N LEU A 28 -4.60 1.20 -6.30
CA LEU A 28 -3.62 0.76 -7.30
C LEU A 28 -3.37 -0.75 -7.24
N ASN A 29 -3.34 -1.35 -6.04
CA ASN A 29 -3.20 -2.80 -5.88
C ASN A 29 -4.44 -3.55 -6.38
N THR A 30 -5.65 -3.06 -6.11
CA THR A 30 -6.90 -3.62 -6.67
C THR A 30 -6.93 -3.49 -8.19
N LEU A 31 -6.52 -2.33 -8.72
CA LEU A 31 -6.42 -2.09 -10.17
C LEU A 31 -5.41 -3.05 -10.82
N ALA A 32 -4.27 -3.30 -10.18
CA ALA A 32 -3.28 -4.25 -10.67
C ALA A 32 -3.85 -5.67 -10.77
N ILE A 33 -4.57 -6.16 -9.75
CA ILE A 33 -5.25 -7.46 -9.81
C ILE A 33 -6.27 -7.49 -10.94
N TYR A 34 -7.09 -6.44 -11.06
CA TYR A 34 -8.10 -6.33 -12.11
C TYR A 34 -7.46 -6.43 -13.50
N LEU A 35 -6.37 -5.71 -13.73
CA LEU A 35 -5.63 -5.75 -14.99
C LEU A 35 -5.04 -7.14 -15.26
N ILE A 36 -4.50 -7.81 -14.23
CA ILE A 36 -3.93 -9.17 -14.39
C ILE A 36 -5.02 -10.21 -14.68
N LEU A 37 -6.21 -10.09 -14.06
CA LEU A 37 -7.32 -11.02 -14.27
C LEU A 37 -8.04 -10.79 -15.61
N PHE A 38 -8.43 -9.54 -15.91
CA PHE A 38 -9.32 -9.25 -17.03
C PHE A 38 -8.58 -8.83 -18.30
N LYS A 39 -7.47 -8.10 -18.18
CA LYS A 39 -6.77 -7.51 -19.33
C LYS A 39 -5.56 -8.34 -19.79
N SER A 40 -5.04 -9.23 -18.96
CA SER A 40 -3.87 -10.04 -19.34
C SER A 40 -4.24 -11.09 -20.42
N PRO A 41 -3.45 -11.21 -21.50
CA PRO A 41 -3.69 -12.19 -22.55
C PRO A 41 -3.45 -13.63 -22.07
N CYS A 42 -4.23 -14.59 -22.59
CA CYS A 42 -4.15 -16.02 -22.20
C CYS A 42 -2.79 -16.66 -22.52
N GLU A 43 -2.03 -16.10 -23.47
CA GLU A 43 -0.72 -16.60 -23.88
C GLU A 43 0.34 -16.58 -22.78
N MET A 44 0.17 -15.74 -21.74
CA MET A 44 1.09 -15.69 -20.61
C MET A 44 0.93 -16.83 -19.59
N LYS A 45 -0.02 -17.77 -19.77
CA LYS A 45 -0.24 -19.00 -18.96
C LYS A 45 0.34 -18.93 -17.53
N THR A 46 1.48 -19.58 -17.27
CA THR A 46 2.12 -19.71 -15.95
C THR A 46 2.62 -18.37 -15.41
N TYR A 47 3.06 -17.45 -16.27
CA TYR A 47 3.53 -16.13 -15.87
C TYR A 47 2.41 -15.27 -15.27
N ARG A 48 1.16 -15.43 -15.74
CA ARG A 48 -0.01 -14.79 -15.09
C ARG A 48 -0.20 -15.25 -13.66
N TRP A 49 -0.05 -16.55 -13.41
CA TRP A 49 -0.18 -17.11 -12.07
C TRP A 49 0.93 -16.64 -11.13
N HIS A 50 2.16 -16.50 -11.63
CA HIS A 50 3.24 -15.91 -10.84
C HIS A 50 2.99 -14.44 -10.52
N LEU A 51 2.53 -13.64 -11.48
CA LEU A 51 2.18 -12.24 -11.24
C LEU A 51 1.01 -12.09 -10.26
N LEU A 52 -0.03 -12.93 -10.36
CA LEU A 52 -1.12 -12.95 -9.39
C LEU A 52 -0.64 -13.30 -7.99
N ASN A 53 0.16 -14.36 -7.85
CA ASN A 53 0.71 -14.77 -6.55
C ASN A 53 1.58 -13.68 -5.94
N TYR A 54 2.42 -13.03 -6.75
CA TYR A 54 3.23 -11.91 -6.31
C TYR A 54 2.38 -10.73 -5.81
N GLN A 55 1.31 -10.40 -6.53
CA GLN A 55 0.41 -9.31 -6.15
C GLN A 55 -0.39 -9.62 -4.88
N VAL A 56 -0.84 -10.86 -4.72
CA VAL A 56 -1.50 -11.32 -3.48
C VAL A 56 -0.53 -11.28 -2.30
N PHE A 57 0.72 -11.71 -2.47
CA PHE A 57 1.74 -11.64 -1.43
C PHE A 57 2.03 -10.18 -1.02
N LYS A 58 2.16 -9.28 -1.99
CA LYS A 58 2.33 -7.85 -1.73
C LYS A 58 1.16 -7.27 -0.93
N ILE A 59 -0.08 -7.60 -1.27
CA ILE A 59 -1.25 -7.10 -0.56
C ILE A 59 -1.26 -7.61 0.88
N LYS A 60 -0.92 -8.88 1.12
CA LYS A 60 -0.79 -9.41 2.49
C LYS A 60 0.25 -8.66 3.31
N LEU A 61 1.42 -8.40 2.72
CA LEU A 61 2.48 -7.63 3.37
C LEU A 61 2.03 -6.20 3.68
N LEU A 62 1.30 -5.58 2.76
CA LEU A 62 0.78 -4.22 2.92
C LEU A 62 -0.29 -4.14 4.02
N PHE A 63 -1.18 -5.13 4.11
CA PHE A 63 -2.13 -5.25 5.23
C PHE A 63 -1.42 -5.43 6.57
N PHE A 64 -0.35 -6.22 6.62
CA PHE A 64 0.45 -6.41 7.82
C PHE A 64 1.16 -5.12 8.25
N GLU A 65 1.80 -4.41 7.32
CA GLU A 65 2.43 -3.09 7.54
C GLU A 65 1.43 -2.05 8.09
N ILE A 66 0.26 -1.92 7.45
CA ILE A 66 -0.81 -1.01 7.92
C ILE A 66 -1.28 -1.40 9.31
N TYR A 67 -1.43 -2.70 9.58
CA TYR A 67 -1.87 -3.19 10.89
C TYR A 67 -0.85 -2.87 11.99
N VAL A 68 0.44 -3.12 11.74
CA VAL A 68 1.53 -2.77 12.66
C VAL A 68 1.59 -1.26 12.90
N LEU A 69 1.47 -0.46 11.84
CA LEU A 69 1.48 1.00 11.98
C LEU A 69 0.25 1.49 12.76
N SER A 70 -0.92 0.89 12.52
CA SER A 70 -2.16 1.22 13.25
C SER A 70 -2.04 0.94 14.75
N ILE A 71 -1.32 -0.12 15.15
CA ILE A 71 -1.00 -0.38 16.56
C ILE A 71 -0.06 0.70 17.12
N LYS A 72 0.96 1.06 16.34
CA LYS A 72 2.01 2.01 16.75
C LYS A 72 1.51 3.46 16.85
N LEU A 73 0.48 3.81 16.11
CA LEU A 73 -0.19 5.11 16.17
C LEU A 73 -1.22 5.21 17.30
N LYS A 74 -1.65 4.08 17.87
CA LYS A 74 -2.64 4.01 18.94
C LYS A 74 -2.04 3.84 20.34
N THR A 75 -0.73 3.58 20.41
CA THR A 75 0.08 3.48 21.65
C THR A 75 0.81 4.80 21.86
#